data_AF-A0A160KVI9-F1
#
_entry.id   AF-A0A160KVI9-F1
#
_cell.length_a   1.000
_cell.length_b   1.000
_cell.length_c   1.000
_cell.angle_alpha   90.00
_cell.angle_beta   90.00
_cell.angle_gamma   90.00
#
_symmetry.space_group_name_H-M   'P 1'
#
loop_
_entity.id
_entity.type
_entity.pdbx_description
1 polymer ?
#
loop_
_entity_poly.entity_id
_entity_poly.type
_entity_poly.pdbx_seq_one_letter_code
_entity_poly.pdbx_strand_id
1 'polypeptide(L)'
;MLRRRTPTAALPHLVLDGTAVRLGPPRRSFALITFWMQFHNPGPTALHDLALLCGSFTDGSGTELEYDEAPITVVGRPERVAPGAGFVAVAHYTTAPLRAPRMLRHSIVLRGRTGEGRPFTDAAALEVHVDPRRSPEVRFRPPRTGSDSLRWR
;
A
#
# COMPACT_ATOMS: atom_id res chain seq x y z
N MET A 1 34.43 -4.34 28.74
CA MET A 1 33.70 -5.05 27.66
C MET A 1 32.45 -4.26 27.31
N LEU A 2 32.46 -3.46 26.24
CA LEU A 2 31.24 -2.82 25.73
C LEU A 2 30.42 -3.87 24.95
N ARG A 3 29.21 -4.17 25.43
CA ARG A 3 28.22 -4.92 24.64
C ARG A 3 27.81 -4.03 23.45
N ARG A 4 28.35 -4.33 22.26
CA ARG A 4 27.80 -3.81 21.00
C ARG A 4 26.35 -4.30 20.93
N ARG A 5 25.38 -3.40 21.07
CA ARG A 5 24.00 -3.67 20.66
C ARG A 5 24.07 -4.02 19.18
N THR A 6 23.80 -5.27 18.84
CA THR A 6 23.52 -5.66 17.46
C THR A 6 22.37 -4.76 17.00
N PRO A 7 22.53 -3.95 15.94
CA PRO A 7 21.40 -3.21 15.42
C PRO A 7 20.34 -4.24 15.04
N THR A 8 19.16 -4.16 15.65
CA THR A 8 17.99 -4.91 15.21
C THR A 8 17.87 -4.64 13.72
N ALA A 9 18.02 -5.66 12.88
CA ALA A 9 17.94 -5.48 11.43
C ALA A 9 16.62 -4.80 11.12
N ALA A 10 16.68 -3.58 10.59
CA ALA A 10 15.49 -2.85 10.21
C ALA A 10 14.79 -3.64 9.10
N LEU A 11 13.51 -3.93 9.30
CA LEU A 11 12.74 -4.74 8.37
C LEU A 11 12.34 -3.91 7.16
N PRO A 12 12.23 -4.53 5.97
CA PRO A 12 11.60 -3.90 4.82
C PRO A 12 10.22 -3.36 5.20
N HIS A 13 9.88 -2.17 4.70
CA HIS A 13 8.65 -1.49 5.07
C HIS A 13 7.92 -0.94 3.86
N LEU A 14 6.67 -1.39 3.70
CA LEU A 14 5.69 -0.92 2.75
C LEU A 14 4.73 0.05 3.43
N VAL A 15 4.51 1.19 2.77
CA VAL A 15 3.51 2.19 3.13
C VAL A 15 2.52 2.30 1.99
N LEU A 16 1.23 2.33 2.34
CA LEU A 16 0.14 2.62 1.41
C LEU A 16 -0.51 3.95 1.81
N ASP A 17 -0.48 4.88 0.87
CA ASP A 17 -1.05 6.22 1.00
C ASP A 17 -2.08 6.45 -0.13
N GLY A 18 -2.92 7.48 -0.02
CA GLY A 18 -3.86 7.86 -1.03
C GLY A 18 -4.18 9.35 -1.05
N THR A 19 -4.43 9.88 -2.24
CA THR A 19 -4.98 11.21 -2.45
C THR A 19 -6.29 11.10 -3.23
N ALA A 20 -7.30 11.90 -2.88
CA ALA A 20 -8.59 11.87 -3.57
C ALA A 20 -8.96 13.26 -4.11
N VAL A 21 -9.45 13.29 -5.34
CA VAL A 21 -9.94 14.50 -6.01
C VAL A 21 -11.38 14.27 -6.45
N ARG A 22 -12.25 15.26 -6.19
CA ARG A 22 -13.62 15.25 -6.69
C ARG A 22 -13.66 15.64 -8.15
N LEU A 23 -14.38 14.87 -8.96
CA LEU A 23 -14.66 15.15 -10.36
C LEU A 23 -16.17 15.34 -10.57
N GLY A 24 -16.54 16.26 -11.47
CA GLY A 24 -17.91 16.48 -11.90
C GLY A 24 -18.78 17.35 -10.97
N PRO A 25 -20.00 17.72 -11.44
CA PRO A 25 -20.92 18.56 -10.69
C PRO A 25 -21.57 17.81 -9.52
N PRO A 26 -22.11 18.49 -8.49
CA PRO A 26 -22.66 17.85 -7.28
C PRO A 26 -23.71 16.76 -7.50
N ARG A 27 -24.47 16.82 -8.62
CA ARG A 27 -25.50 15.82 -8.96
C ARG A 27 -24.95 14.54 -9.61
N ARG A 28 -23.69 14.56 -10.06
CA ARG A 28 -22.96 13.44 -10.68
C ARG A 28 -21.49 13.53 -10.26
N SER A 29 -21.24 13.54 -8.95
CA SER A 29 -19.89 13.60 -8.41
C SER A 29 -19.24 12.22 -8.41
N PHE A 30 -18.01 12.18 -8.88
CA PHE A 30 -17.10 11.03 -8.80
C PHE A 30 -15.90 11.44 -7.94
N ALA A 31 -15.17 10.46 -7.40
CA ALA A 31 -13.86 10.68 -6.84
C ALA A 31 -12.83 9.89 -7.65
N LEU A 32 -11.78 10.58 -8.10
CA LEU A 32 -10.54 9.94 -8.55
C LEU A 32 -9.65 9.77 -7.32
N ILE A 33 -9.28 8.54 -7.02
CA ILE A 33 -8.40 8.19 -5.92
C ILE A 33 -7.10 7.67 -6.51
N THR A 34 -6.00 8.33 -6.15
CA THR A 34 -4.64 7.88 -6.47
C THR A 34 -4.07 7.20 -5.25
N PHE A 35 -3.70 5.93 -5.37
CA PHE A 35 -3.02 5.16 -4.34
C PHE A 35 -1.52 5.20 -4.57
N TRP A 36 -0.77 5.53 -3.53
CA TRP A 36 0.70 5.59 -3.54
C TRP A 36 1.24 4.45 -2.68
N MET A 37 1.99 3.55 -3.30
CA MET A 37 2.61 2.39 -2.66
C MET A 37 4.11 2.63 -2.58
N GLN A 38 4.60 2.93 -1.39
CA GLN A 38 5.99 3.30 -1.16
C GLN A 38 6.69 2.19 -0.39
N PHE A 39 7.80 1.71 -0.91
CA PHE A 39 8.58 0.68 -0.26
C PHE A 39 10.00 1.15 0.00
N HIS A 40 10.51 0.85 1.19
CA HIS A 40 11.89 1.12 1.57
C HIS A 40 12.56 -0.14 2.14
N ASN A 41 13.78 -0.40 1.69
CA ASN A 41 14.66 -1.43 2.24
C ASN A 41 15.71 -0.79 3.16
N PRO A 42 15.46 -0.69 4.49
CA PRO A 42 16.45 -0.18 5.43
C PRO A 42 17.52 -1.23 5.80
N GLY A 43 17.36 -2.47 5.32
CA GLY A 43 18.25 -3.58 5.63
C GLY A 43 19.62 -3.47 4.95
N PRO A 44 20.62 -4.21 5.43
CA PRO A 44 21.98 -4.15 4.90
C PRO A 44 22.17 -4.96 3.61
N THR A 45 21.18 -5.76 3.20
CA THR A 45 21.25 -6.64 2.03
C THR A 45 20.25 -6.21 0.96
N ALA A 46 20.60 -6.46 -0.30
CA ALA A 46 19.68 -6.24 -1.41
C ALA A 46 18.52 -7.25 -1.35
N LEU A 47 17.36 -6.82 -1.85
CA LEU A 47 16.16 -7.64 -2.00
C LEU A 47 15.90 -7.91 -3.48
N HIS A 48 15.33 -9.06 -3.79
CA HIS A 48 15.13 -9.57 -5.14
C HIS A 48 13.75 -10.18 -5.31
N ASP A 49 13.31 -10.30 -6.57
CA ASP A 49 12.05 -10.93 -6.96
C ASP A 49 10.83 -10.31 -6.26
N LEU A 50 10.80 -8.97 -6.12
CA LEU A 50 9.70 -8.32 -5.42
C LEU A 50 8.46 -8.30 -6.30
N ALA A 51 7.34 -8.72 -5.73
CA ALA A 51 6.03 -8.71 -6.35
C ALA A 51 5.05 -7.92 -5.47
N LEU A 52 4.47 -6.86 -6.05
CA LEU A 52 3.42 -6.07 -5.43
C LEU A 52 2.06 -6.65 -5.83
N LEU A 53 1.27 -7.05 -4.85
CA LEU A 53 0.00 -7.72 -5.06
C LEU A 53 -1.12 -6.93 -4.40
N CYS A 54 -2.25 -6.76 -5.10
CA CYS A 54 -3.48 -6.33 -4.46
C CYS A 54 -3.92 -7.46 -3.52
N GLY A 55 -3.99 -7.16 -2.21
CA GLY A 55 -4.48 -8.10 -1.21
C GLY A 55 -6.01 -8.12 -1.18
N SER A 56 -6.62 -6.94 -1.10
CA SER A 56 -8.06 -6.73 -1.20
C SER A 56 -8.35 -5.28 -1.57
N PHE A 57 -9.36 -5.05 -2.39
CA PHE A 57 -9.86 -3.72 -2.69
C PHE A 57 -11.38 -3.74 -2.78
N THR A 58 -12.08 -3.20 -1.79
CA THR A 58 -13.55 -3.32 -1.70
C THR A 58 -14.20 -2.08 -1.10
N ASP A 59 -15.49 -1.85 -1.38
CA ASP A 59 -16.32 -0.86 -0.69
C ASP A 59 -17.17 -1.47 0.45
N GLY A 60 -16.93 -2.73 0.80
CA GLY A 60 -17.67 -3.45 1.83
C GLY A 60 -19.00 -4.05 1.35
N SER A 61 -19.33 -3.93 0.05
CA SER A 61 -20.48 -4.61 -0.55
C SER A 61 -20.29 -6.12 -0.74
N GLY A 62 -19.06 -6.62 -0.53
CA GLY A 62 -18.69 -8.02 -0.81
C GLY A 62 -18.19 -8.23 -2.24
N THR A 63 -18.19 -7.20 -3.08
CA THR A 63 -17.56 -7.21 -4.41
C THR A 63 -16.17 -6.59 -4.34
N GLU A 64 -15.20 -7.23 -5.01
CA GLU A 64 -13.87 -6.66 -5.24
C GLU A 64 -13.95 -5.59 -6.32
N LEU A 65 -13.20 -4.52 -6.11
CA LEU A 65 -13.04 -3.40 -7.01
C LEU A 65 -11.75 -3.59 -7.80
N GLU A 66 -11.76 -3.09 -9.03
CA GLU A 66 -10.59 -3.06 -9.89
C GLU A 66 -10.07 -1.64 -9.99
N TYR A 67 -8.76 -1.49 -10.14
CA TYR A 67 -8.18 -0.21 -10.53
C TYR A 67 -8.61 0.16 -11.94
N ASP A 68 -8.54 1.45 -12.25
CA ASP A 68 -8.73 1.94 -13.61
C ASP A 68 -7.67 1.33 -14.56
N GLU A 69 -6.44 1.15 -14.03
CA GLU A 69 -5.30 0.54 -14.72
C GLU A 69 -4.43 -0.24 -13.72
N ALA A 70 -3.64 -1.20 -14.23
CA ALA A 70 -2.70 -1.95 -13.39
C ALA A 70 -1.69 -1.01 -12.69
N PRO A 71 -1.30 -1.27 -11.43
CA PRO A 71 -0.33 -0.44 -10.73
C PRO A 71 0.99 -0.34 -11.48
N ILE A 72 1.51 0.88 -11.63
CA ILE A 72 2.76 1.15 -12.33
C ILE A 72 3.84 1.62 -11.36
N THR A 73 5.08 1.17 -11.55
CA THR A 73 6.23 1.75 -10.81
C THR A 73 6.64 3.06 -11.47
N VAL A 74 6.66 4.12 -10.69
CA VAL A 74 7.04 5.48 -11.15
C VAL A 74 8.44 5.88 -10.70
N VAL A 75 8.98 5.24 -9.65
CA VAL A 75 10.34 5.48 -9.14
C VAL A 75 10.95 4.17 -8.69
N GLY A 76 12.24 3.97 -8.94
CA GLY A 76 12.98 2.79 -8.50
C GLY A 76 12.80 1.57 -9.42
N ARG A 77 13.28 0.42 -8.96
CA ARG A 77 13.24 -0.86 -9.70
C ARG A 77 12.85 -1.98 -8.75
N PRO A 78 11.60 -2.47 -8.79
CA PRO A 78 11.12 -3.47 -7.84
C PRO A 78 11.83 -4.81 -8.01
N GLU A 79 12.39 -5.13 -9.18
CA GLU A 79 13.07 -6.41 -9.43
C GLU A 79 14.29 -6.59 -8.52
N ARG A 80 14.94 -5.48 -8.15
CA ARG A 80 16.10 -5.47 -7.25
C ARG A 80 16.22 -4.16 -6.47
N VAL A 81 15.99 -4.23 -5.16
CA VAL A 81 16.07 -3.07 -4.26
C VAL A 81 17.34 -3.15 -3.43
N ALA A 82 18.27 -2.23 -3.65
CA ALA A 82 19.53 -2.13 -2.92
C ALA A 82 19.31 -1.73 -1.44
N PRO A 83 20.31 -1.94 -0.56
CA PRO A 83 20.30 -1.37 0.80
C PRO A 83 20.07 0.14 0.78
N GLY A 84 19.14 0.62 1.59
CA GLY A 84 18.77 2.04 1.68
C GLY A 84 17.97 2.58 0.48
N ALA A 85 17.67 1.74 -0.50
CA ALA A 85 16.86 2.11 -1.65
C ALA A 85 15.38 1.75 -1.45
N GLY A 86 14.56 2.18 -2.40
CA GLY A 86 13.14 1.92 -2.43
C GLY A 86 12.57 2.02 -3.82
N PHE A 87 11.25 1.82 -3.91
CA PHE A 87 10.49 2.11 -5.11
C PHE A 87 9.14 2.71 -4.73
N VAL A 88 8.52 3.37 -5.69
CA VAL A 88 7.16 3.90 -5.57
C VAL A 88 6.34 3.39 -6.74
N ALA A 89 5.18 2.79 -6.42
CA ALA A 89 4.17 2.42 -7.38
C ALA A 89 2.88 3.23 -7.17
N VAL A 90 2.13 3.41 -8.25
CA VAL A 90 0.90 4.20 -8.29
C VAL A 90 -0.21 3.40 -8.95
N ALA A 91 -1.41 3.49 -8.39
CA ALA A 91 -2.63 2.99 -9.01
C ALA A 91 -3.74 4.02 -8.89
N HIS A 92 -4.69 3.97 -9.82
CA HIS A 92 -5.85 4.87 -9.86
C HIS A 92 -7.15 4.09 -9.72
N TYR A 93 -8.11 4.71 -9.08
CA TYR A 93 -9.49 4.22 -9.04
C TYR A 93 -10.46 5.37 -9.14
N THR A 94 -11.37 5.28 -10.11
CA THR A 94 -12.48 6.21 -10.26
C THR A 94 -13.75 5.58 -9.70
N THR A 95 -14.28 6.17 -8.62
CA THR A 95 -15.50 5.66 -8.00
C THR A 95 -16.69 5.72 -8.97
N ALA A 96 -17.60 4.74 -8.90
CA ALA A 96 -18.94 4.92 -9.45
C ALA A 96 -19.65 6.16 -8.85
N PRO A 97 -20.67 6.74 -9.53
CA PRO A 97 -21.38 7.92 -9.02
C PRO A 97 -21.80 7.79 -7.55
N LEU A 98 -21.43 8.78 -6.74
CA LEU A 98 -21.63 8.74 -5.30
C LEU A 98 -23.01 9.32 -4.95
N ARG A 99 -23.91 8.47 -4.45
CA ARG A 99 -25.24 8.88 -3.96
C ARG A 99 -25.30 8.98 -2.43
N ALA A 100 -24.39 8.31 -1.74
CA ALA A 100 -24.25 8.29 -0.29
C ALA A 100 -22.76 8.14 0.07
N PRO A 101 -22.35 8.51 1.31
CA PRO A 101 -21.00 8.24 1.79
C PRO A 101 -20.63 6.76 1.69
N ARG A 102 -19.37 6.47 1.35
CA ARG A 102 -18.84 5.11 1.26
C ARG A 102 -17.46 5.03 1.90
N MET A 103 -17.11 3.83 2.36
CA MET A 103 -15.78 3.50 2.87
C MET A 103 -15.16 2.45 1.96
N LEU A 104 -14.05 2.79 1.33
CA LEU A 104 -13.23 1.83 0.59
C LEU A 104 -12.17 1.27 1.53
N ARG A 105 -11.88 -0.02 1.40
CA ARG A 105 -10.78 -0.69 2.06
C ARG A 105 -9.85 -1.24 1.01
N HIS A 106 -8.59 -0.89 1.13
CA HIS A 106 -7.57 -1.28 0.18
C HIS A 106 -6.36 -1.83 0.93
N SER A 107 -5.90 -3.02 0.57
CA SER A 107 -4.69 -3.63 1.12
C SER A 107 -3.76 -4.09 0.01
N ILE A 108 -2.46 -3.92 0.25
CA ILE A 108 -1.39 -4.33 -0.64
C ILE A 108 -0.49 -5.28 0.13
N VAL A 109 -0.07 -6.35 -0.54
CA VAL A 109 0.91 -7.30 -0.04
C VAL A 109 2.14 -7.22 -0.92
N LEU A 110 3.29 -7.02 -0.30
CA LEU A 110 4.59 -7.13 -0.95
C LEU A 110 5.22 -8.46 -0.57
N ARG A 111 5.65 -9.21 -1.58
CA ARG A 111 6.44 -10.43 -1.39
C ARG A 111 7.79 -10.25 -2.06
N GLY A 112 8.82 -10.90 -1.53
CA GLY A 112 10.13 -10.91 -2.16
C GLY A 112 11.10 -11.86 -1.47
N ARG A 113 12.37 -11.76 -1.84
CA ARG A 113 13.45 -12.55 -1.25
C ARG A 113 14.59 -11.65 -0.78
N THR A 114 15.23 -12.04 0.31
CA THR A 114 16.49 -11.45 0.79
C THR A 114 17.67 -11.90 -0.07
N GLY A 115 18.82 -11.24 0.05
CA GLY A 115 20.06 -11.66 -0.63
C GLY A 115 20.53 -13.09 -0.29
N GLU A 116 20.10 -13.64 0.85
CA GLU A 116 20.34 -15.05 1.24
C GLU A 116 19.27 -16.02 0.68
N GLY A 117 18.35 -15.54 -0.16
CA GLY A 117 17.26 -16.33 -0.75
C GLY A 117 16.07 -16.58 0.17
N ARG A 118 16.09 -16.12 1.43
CA ARG A 118 14.95 -16.26 2.36
C ARG A 118 13.76 -15.42 1.88
N PRO A 119 12.54 -15.98 1.81
CA PRO A 119 11.36 -15.21 1.45
C PRO A 119 10.98 -14.23 2.58
N PHE A 120 10.38 -13.12 2.21
CA PHE A 120 9.72 -12.20 3.14
C PHE A 120 8.38 -11.73 2.57
N THR A 121 7.51 -11.28 3.47
CA THR A 121 6.23 -10.67 3.15
C THR A 121 6.06 -9.44 4.02
N ASP A 122 5.54 -8.37 3.43
CA ASP A 122 5.06 -7.20 4.14
C ASP A 122 3.69 -6.78 3.61
N ALA A 123 2.92 -6.02 4.37
CA ALA A 123 1.57 -5.61 3.98
C ALA A 123 1.22 -4.23 4.53
N ALA A 124 0.45 -3.49 3.74
CA ALA A 124 -0.07 -2.19 4.11
C ALA A 124 -1.56 -2.11 3.76
N ALA A 125 -2.33 -1.35 4.54
CA ALA A 125 -3.76 -1.17 4.32
C ALA A 125 -4.16 0.28 4.53
N LEU A 126 -5.21 0.69 3.81
CA LEU A 126 -5.78 2.03 3.81
C LEU A 126 -7.30 1.96 3.80
N GLU A 127 -7.94 2.79 4.62
CA GLU A 127 -9.38 3.07 4.52
C GLU A 127 -9.58 4.44 3.85
N VAL A 128 -10.47 4.54 2.86
CA VAL A 128 -10.78 5.81 2.19
C VAL A 128 -12.24 6.14 2.41
N HIS A 129 -12.51 7.31 2.99
CA HIS A 129 -13.88 7.79 3.22
C HIS A 129 -14.29 8.79 2.16
N VAL A 130 -15.21 8.37 1.31
CA VAL A 130 -15.69 9.19 0.20
C VAL A 130 -17.08 9.70 0.53
N ASP A 131 -17.21 11.01 0.75
CA ASP A 131 -18.49 11.67 1.02
C ASP A 131 -18.91 12.53 -0.20
N PRO A 132 -20.05 12.25 -0.87
CA PRO A 132 -20.52 13.08 -1.99
C PRO A 132 -20.85 14.53 -1.59
N ARG A 133 -21.00 14.84 -0.30
CA ARG A 133 -21.34 16.20 0.19
C ARG A 133 -20.13 17.03 0.60
N ARG A 134 -18.93 16.44 0.70
CA ARG A 134 -17.68 17.10 1.13
C ARG A 134 -16.52 16.76 0.21
N SER A 135 -15.47 17.57 0.14
CA SER A 135 -14.24 17.12 -0.54
C SER A 135 -13.85 15.73 -0.04
N PRO A 136 -13.60 14.76 -0.93
CA PRO A 136 -13.31 13.39 -0.50
C PRO A 136 -12.08 13.41 0.42
N GLU A 137 -12.19 12.77 1.58
CA GLU A 137 -11.13 12.75 2.60
C GLU A 137 -10.49 11.36 2.62
N VAL A 138 -9.20 11.28 2.35
CA VAL A 138 -8.43 10.06 2.60
C VAL A 138 -8.03 10.06 4.08
N ARG A 139 -8.43 9.02 4.82
CA ARG A 139 -8.11 8.89 6.24
C ARG A 139 -7.22 7.69 6.46
N PHE A 140 -5.97 7.98 6.77
CA PHE A 140 -5.00 6.95 7.14
C PHE A 140 -5.41 6.30 8.45
N ARG A 141 -5.70 5.00 8.40
CA ARG A 141 -5.56 4.14 9.56
C ARG A 141 -4.39 3.22 9.30
N PRO A 142 -3.23 3.44 9.94
CA PRO A 142 -2.20 2.41 9.91
C PRO A 142 -2.83 1.11 10.43
N PRO A 143 -2.46 -0.05 9.86
CA PRO A 143 -2.88 -1.32 10.42
C PRO A 143 -2.55 -1.27 11.92
N ARG A 144 -3.56 -1.49 12.77
CA ARG A 144 -3.36 -1.62 14.21
C ARG A 144 -2.19 -2.57 14.40
N THR A 145 -1.15 -2.12 15.08
CA THR A 145 -0.05 -2.95 15.58
C THR A 145 -0.61 -4.29 16.05
N GLY A 146 -0.30 -5.32 15.28
CA GLY A 146 -1.02 -6.58 15.27
C GLY A 146 -0.87 -7.30 13.93
N SER A 147 0.27 -7.13 13.25
CA SER A 147 0.78 -8.25 12.46
C SER A 147 1.08 -9.30 13.52
N ASP A 148 0.17 -10.27 13.65
CA ASP A 148 0.46 -11.49 14.38
C ASP A 148 1.81 -11.95 13.86
N SER A 149 2.79 -11.87 14.75
CA SER A 149 4.09 -12.45 14.58
C SER A 149 3.88 -13.88 14.09
N LEU A 150 4.11 -14.13 12.80
CA LEU A 150 4.31 -15.46 12.29
C LEU A 150 5.52 -16.01 13.03
N ARG A 151 5.24 -16.76 14.10
CA ARG A 151 6.23 -17.54 14.83
C ARG A 151 6.72 -18.62 13.88
N TRP A 152 8.00 -18.59 13.55
CA TRP A 152 8.67 -19.72 12.92
C TRP A 152 8.79 -20.85 13.97
N ARG A 153 8.26 -22.03 13.62
CA ARG A 153 8.83 -23.32 14.04
C ARG A 153 9.50 -23.93 12.81
#